data_AF-A0A553DU20-F1
#
_entry.id   AF-A0A553DU20-F1
#
_cell.length_a   1.000
_cell.length_b   1.000
_cell.length_c   1.000
_cell.angle_alpha   90.00
_cell.angle_beta   90.00
_cell.angle_gamma   90.00
#
_symmetry.space_group_name_H-M   'P 1'
#
loop_
_entity.id
_entity.type
_entity.pdbx_description
1 polymer ?
#
loop_
_entity_poly.entity_id
_entity_poly.type
_entity_poly.pdbx_seq_one_letter_code
_entity_poly.pdbx_strand_id
1 'polypeptide(L)'
;MKLKKINQKLQEALIENGLTEANSLQKETFSTLKSGSDCIIIAENGMGKSTTIAINVIQQLAGSNEESPRALIIVEDKTKVLEMQEMFAKYAKNSGLEIFGVHDKGDMDYDKNYISTGIDVLIGTPNKLSEMFTTAGYNVNRLRMFILDDADPILKLRHETKIMRISNSIAKTQRIIFADQLTERIEILAEKMLVEPYVFDFDFEEEEEEEDEENLEDEENAESIAENDFEELEDSDQEGKE
;
A
#
# COMPACT_ATOMS: atom_id res chain seq x y z
N MET A 1 -15.81 3.89 9.20
CA MET A 1 -14.91 3.96 8.02
C MET A 1 -15.72 4.06 6.74
N LYS A 2 -15.56 5.13 5.95
CA LYS A 2 -16.30 5.35 4.69
C LYS A 2 -15.48 4.91 3.47
N LEU A 3 -15.29 3.60 3.29
CA LEU A 3 -14.80 3.04 2.02
C LEU A 3 -15.96 2.46 1.22
N LYS A 4 -16.08 2.83 -0.06
CA LYS A 4 -17.25 2.50 -0.88
C LYS A 4 -17.36 1.00 -1.12
N LYS A 5 -18.46 0.38 -0.68
CA LYS A 5 -18.73 -1.07 -0.80
C LYS A 5 -17.70 -1.96 -0.08
N ILE A 6 -17.19 -1.54 1.08
CA ILE A 6 -16.36 -2.40 1.93
C ILE A 6 -17.15 -3.62 2.44
N ASN A 7 -16.48 -4.75 2.65
CA ASN A 7 -17.05 -5.93 3.29
C ASN A 7 -17.46 -5.60 4.74
N GLN A 8 -18.70 -5.95 5.09
CA GLN A 8 -19.27 -5.61 6.39
C GLN A 8 -18.45 -6.15 7.58
N LYS A 9 -18.02 -7.42 7.52
CA LYS A 9 -17.25 -8.04 8.60
C LYS A 9 -15.86 -7.44 8.75
N LEU A 10 -15.25 -7.04 7.63
CA LEU A 10 -13.99 -6.31 7.65
C LEU A 10 -14.17 -4.92 8.27
N GLN A 11 -15.23 -4.21 7.88
CA GLN A 11 -15.53 -2.89 8.44
C GLN A 11 -15.72 -2.94 9.96
N GLU A 12 -16.46 -3.93 10.46
CA GLU A 12 -16.64 -4.17 11.89
C GLU A 12 -15.30 -4.43 12.59
N ALA A 13 -14.47 -5.33 12.05
CA ALA A 13 -13.16 -5.64 12.61
C ALA A 13 -12.22 -4.43 12.63
N LEU A 14 -12.25 -3.58 11.61
CA LEU A 14 -11.45 -2.34 11.56
C LEU A 14 -11.90 -1.36 12.66
N ILE A 15 -13.21 -1.15 12.82
CA ILE A 15 -13.76 -0.27 13.85
C ILE A 15 -13.43 -0.79 15.27
N GLU A 16 -13.56 -2.09 15.52
CA GLU A 16 -13.20 -2.71 16.80
C GLU A 16 -11.73 -2.51 17.17
N ASN A 17 -10.85 -2.42 16.17
CA ASN A 17 -9.42 -2.18 16.35
C ASN A 17 -9.03 -0.69 16.22
N GLY A 18 -9.99 0.23 16.28
CA GLY A 18 -9.76 1.68 16.30
C GLY A 18 -9.53 2.34 14.94
N LEU A 19 -9.60 1.59 13.84
CA LEU A 19 -9.55 2.14 12.48
C LEU A 19 -10.95 2.58 12.03
N THR A 20 -11.38 3.74 12.53
CA THR A 20 -12.70 4.32 12.23
C THR A 20 -12.71 5.14 10.94
N GLU A 21 -11.56 5.65 10.51
CA GLU A 21 -11.40 6.47 9.31
C GLU A 21 -10.25 5.95 8.44
N ALA A 22 -10.42 6.08 7.12
CA ALA A 22 -9.39 5.73 6.14
C ALA A 22 -8.50 6.96 5.89
N ASN A 23 -7.18 6.78 5.84
CA ASN A 23 -6.28 7.86 5.42
C ASN A 23 -6.33 8.08 3.89
N SER A 24 -5.63 9.10 3.38
CA SER A 24 -5.64 9.48 1.96
C SER A 24 -5.24 8.30 1.06
N LEU A 25 -4.09 7.67 1.37
CA LEU A 25 -3.61 6.46 0.69
C LEU A 25 -4.68 5.38 0.57
N GLN A 26 -5.36 5.05 1.68
CA GLN A 26 -6.41 4.04 1.68
C GLN A 26 -7.64 4.48 0.88
N LYS A 27 -8.06 5.75 0.94
CA LYS A 27 -9.23 6.25 0.21
C LYS A 27 -9.03 6.18 -1.29
N GLU A 28 -7.88 6.66 -1.76
CA GLU A 28 -7.58 6.80 -3.19
C GLU A 28 -7.27 5.47 -3.86
N THR A 29 -6.49 4.62 -3.18
CA THR A 29 -6.10 3.33 -3.76
C THR A 29 -7.22 2.28 -3.71
N PHE A 30 -8.17 2.38 -2.77
CA PHE A 30 -9.11 1.28 -2.48
C PHE A 30 -9.95 0.85 -3.68
N SER A 31 -10.46 1.78 -4.49
CA SER A 31 -11.33 1.43 -5.62
C SER A 31 -10.55 0.67 -6.71
N THR A 32 -9.32 1.11 -7.00
CA THR A 32 -8.42 0.52 -8.00
C THR A 32 -7.85 -0.82 -7.53
N LEU A 33 -7.43 -0.90 -6.26
CA LEU A 33 -6.99 -2.16 -5.69
C LEU A 33 -8.12 -3.19 -5.67
N LYS A 34 -9.34 -2.76 -5.34
CA LYS A 34 -10.52 -3.62 -5.36
C LYS A 34 -10.94 -4.09 -6.76
N SER A 35 -10.66 -3.33 -7.82
CA SER A 35 -10.98 -3.77 -9.20
C SER A 35 -10.07 -4.89 -9.69
N GLY A 36 -8.99 -5.17 -8.97
CA GLY A 36 -7.99 -6.16 -9.39
C GLY A 36 -6.94 -5.60 -10.35
N SER A 37 -6.86 -4.28 -10.48
CA SER A 37 -5.85 -3.63 -11.32
C SER A 37 -4.47 -3.72 -10.68
N ASP A 38 -3.45 -3.84 -11.52
CA ASP A 38 -2.07 -3.80 -11.09
C ASP A 38 -1.71 -2.39 -10.60
N CYS A 39 -0.92 -2.28 -9.53
CA CYS A 39 -0.58 -0.98 -8.94
C CYS A 39 0.88 -0.88 -8.49
N ILE A 40 1.42 0.33 -8.60
CA ILE A 40 2.59 0.80 -7.86
C ILE A 40 2.08 1.87 -6.89
N ILE A 41 2.39 1.72 -5.60
CA ILE A 41 1.98 2.66 -4.56
C ILE A 41 3.25 3.12 -3.83
N ILE A 42 3.58 4.38 -4.03
CA ILE A 42 4.71 5.07 -3.42
C ILE A 42 4.18 5.89 -2.27
N ALA A 43 4.66 5.58 -1.06
CA ALA A 43 4.28 6.27 0.15
C ALA A 43 5.29 5.99 1.26
N GLU A 44 5.56 7.00 2.07
CA GLU A 44 6.51 6.89 3.17
C GLU A 44 6.13 5.86 4.24
N ASN A 45 7.13 5.48 5.02
CA ASN A 45 6.95 4.62 6.19
C ASN A 45 5.97 5.24 7.19
N GLY A 46 4.96 4.46 7.59
CA GLY A 46 3.93 4.93 8.52
C GLY A 46 2.66 5.44 7.86
N MET A 47 2.63 5.68 6.55
CA MET A 47 1.40 6.08 5.80
C MET A 47 0.38 4.94 5.64
N GLY A 48 0.61 3.79 6.27
CA GLY A 48 -0.38 2.71 6.35
C GLY A 48 -0.37 1.73 5.18
N LYS A 49 0.75 1.59 4.45
CA LYS A 49 0.94 0.59 3.37
C LYS A 49 0.52 -0.82 3.77
N SER A 50 1.07 -1.37 4.86
CA SER A 50 0.72 -2.72 5.33
C SER A 50 -0.76 -2.85 5.72
N THR A 51 -1.35 -1.80 6.32
CA THR A 51 -2.79 -1.75 6.60
C THR A 51 -3.62 -1.81 5.32
N THR A 52 -3.20 -1.09 4.29
CA THR A 52 -3.82 -1.12 2.96
C THR A 52 -3.72 -2.50 2.33
N ILE A 53 -2.58 -3.19 2.45
CA ILE A 53 -2.43 -4.58 2.01
C ILE A 53 -3.46 -5.47 2.70
N ALA A 54 -3.50 -5.46 4.04
CA ALA A 54 -4.40 -6.31 4.82
C ALA A 54 -5.88 -6.05 4.46
N ILE A 55 -6.30 -4.79 4.39
CA ILE A 55 -7.66 -4.39 4.01
C ILE A 55 -8.02 -4.96 2.64
N ASN A 56 -7.16 -4.78 1.62
CA ASN A 56 -7.47 -5.19 0.26
C ASN A 56 -7.48 -6.71 0.09
N VAL A 57 -6.54 -7.43 0.71
CA VAL A 57 -6.51 -8.89 0.70
C VAL A 57 -7.77 -9.46 1.34
N ILE A 58 -8.16 -8.96 2.51
CA ILE A 58 -9.37 -9.42 3.20
C ILE A 58 -10.62 -9.07 2.38
N GLN A 59 -10.68 -7.86 1.84
CA GLN A 59 -11.78 -7.39 1.01
C GLN A 59 -12.03 -8.28 -0.22
N GLN A 60 -10.97 -8.79 -0.85
CA GLN A 60 -11.09 -9.62 -2.04
C GLN A 60 -11.29 -11.10 -1.74
N LEU A 61 -10.74 -11.63 -0.65
CA LEU A 61 -10.67 -13.06 -0.40
C LEU A 61 -11.69 -13.60 0.62
N ALA A 62 -12.27 -12.74 1.46
CA ALA A 62 -13.16 -13.18 2.53
C ALA A 62 -14.35 -14.03 2.02
N GLY A 63 -14.73 -15.04 2.82
CA GLY A 63 -15.91 -15.87 2.56
C GLY A 63 -15.71 -17.07 1.64
N SER A 64 -14.48 -17.42 1.28
CA SER A 64 -14.16 -18.70 0.63
C SER A 64 -12.87 -19.22 1.20
N ASN A 65 -12.79 -20.52 1.47
CA ASN A 65 -11.55 -21.18 1.88
C ASN A 65 -11.10 -22.04 0.69
N GLU A 66 -9.80 -22.09 0.45
CA GLU A 66 -9.21 -22.92 -0.60
C GLU A 66 -8.13 -23.84 -0.03
N GLU A 67 -7.81 -24.91 -0.77
CA GLU A 67 -6.72 -25.83 -0.43
C GLU A 67 -5.33 -25.25 -0.75
N SER A 68 -5.24 -24.03 -1.29
CA SER A 68 -3.98 -23.41 -1.68
C SER A 68 -4.06 -21.89 -1.56
N PRO A 69 -2.92 -21.22 -1.28
CA PRO A 69 -2.88 -19.77 -1.13
C PRO A 69 -3.45 -19.05 -2.35
N ARG A 70 -4.25 -18.02 -2.08
CA ARG A 70 -4.81 -17.08 -3.06
C ARG A 70 -4.11 -15.72 -3.03
N ALA A 71 -3.48 -15.35 -1.93
CA ALA A 71 -2.59 -14.19 -1.85
C ALA A 71 -1.19 -14.62 -1.42
N LEU A 72 -0.18 -14.06 -2.08
CA LEU A 72 1.22 -14.17 -1.70
C LEU A 72 1.76 -12.78 -1.40
N ILE A 73 2.21 -12.56 -0.17
CA ILE A 73 2.75 -11.27 0.30
C ILE A 73 4.23 -11.47 0.60
N ILE A 74 5.08 -10.77 -0.15
CA ILE A 74 6.52 -10.79 0.02
C ILE A 74 6.90 -9.60 0.90
N VAL A 75 7.60 -9.88 1.99
CA VAL A 75 8.10 -8.89 2.95
C VAL A 75 9.61 -9.09 3.17
N GLU A 76 10.30 -8.08 3.67
CA GLU A 76 11.77 -8.09 3.79
C GLU A 76 12.31 -9.25 4.66
N ASP A 77 11.81 -9.37 5.89
CA ASP A 77 12.42 -10.23 6.90
C ASP A 77 11.38 -10.90 7.82
N LYS A 78 11.88 -11.67 8.78
CA LYS A 78 11.06 -12.35 9.79
C LYS A 78 10.21 -11.37 10.61
N THR A 79 10.75 -10.20 10.94
CA THR A 79 10.07 -9.21 11.79
C THR A 79 8.82 -8.72 11.07
N LYS A 80 8.96 -8.35 9.80
CA LYS A 80 7.85 -7.93 8.93
C LYS A 80 6.82 -9.03 8.70
N VAL A 81 7.25 -10.30 8.59
CA VAL A 81 6.31 -11.44 8.52
C VAL A 81 5.40 -11.46 9.75
N LEU A 82 5.98 -11.36 10.95
CA LEU A 82 5.23 -11.43 12.20
C LEU A 82 4.29 -10.22 12.36
N GLU A 83 4.77 -9.01 12.06
CA GLU A 83 3.95 -7.79 12.11
C GLU A 83 2.74 -7.87 11.18
N MET A 84 2.94 -8.34 9.95
CA MET A 84 1.86 -8.54 8.99
C MET A 84 0.88 -9.61 9.48
N GLN A 85 1.37 -10.73 10.03
CA GLN A 85 0.50 -11.77 10.61
C GLN A 85 -0.36 -11.23 11.78
N GLU A 86 0.23 -10.45 12.68
CA GLU A 86 -0.51 -9.81 13.78
C GLU A 86 -1.59 -8.86 13.27
N MET A 87 -1.31 -8.15 12.18
CA MET A 87 -2.28 -7.27 11.53
C MET A 87 -3.44 -8.06 10.93
N PHE A 88 -3.17 -9.15 10.22
CA PHE A 88 -4.20 -10.06 9.72
C PHE A 88 -5.00 -10.69 10.87
N ALA A 89 -4.37 -11.07 11.98
CA ALA A 89 -5.08 -11.63 13.14
C ALA A 89 -6.12 -10.66 13.71
N LYS A 90 -5.86 -9.35 13.65
CA LYS A 90 -6.80 -8.30 14.06
C LYS A 90 -7.94 -8.12 13.06
N TYR A 91 -7.61 -7.92 11.79
CA TYR A 91 -8.60 -7.48 10.78
C TYR A 91 -9.34 -8.64 10.09
N ALA A 92 -8.73 -9.83 10.04
CA ALA A 92 -9.28 -11.00 9.38
C ALA A 92 -10.08 -11.92 10.32
N LYS A 93 -10.20 -11.58 11.61
CA LYS A 93 -10.84 -12.40 12.66
C LYS A 93 -12.19 -13.03 12.27
N ASN A 94 -13.03 -12.29 11.54
CA ASN A 94 -14.36 -12.74 11.12
C ASN A 94 -14.45 -13.08 9.61
N SER A 95 -13.34 -13.07 8.89
CA SER A 95 -13.28 -13.23 7.44
C SER A 95 -13.34 -14.69 6.96
N GLY A 96 -12.98 -15.63 7.84
CA GLY A 96 -12.83 -17.05 7.51
C GLY A 96 -11.49 -17.39 6.83
N LEU A 97 -10.63 -16.40 6.60
CA LEU A 97 -9.32 -16.59 5.98
C LEU A 97 -8.34 -17.27 6.93
N GLU A 98 -7.58 -18.20 6.39
CA GLU A 98 -6.43 -18.81 7.05
C GLU A 98 -5.13 -18.15 6.56
N ILE A 99 -4.37 -17.57 7.50
CA ILE A 99 -3.15 -16.79 7.21
C ILE A 99 -1.94 -17.48 7.81
N PHE A 100 -0.90 -17.67 7.01
CA PHE A 100 0.34 -18.30 7.46
C PHE A 100 1.58 -17.50 7.02
N GLY A 101 2.57 -17.43 7.90
CA GLY A 101 3.81 -16.71 7.69
C GLY A 101 5.00 -17.66 7.66
N VAL A 102 5.88 -17.51 6.67
CA VAL A 102 7.10 -18.30 6.53
C VAL A 102 8.32 -17.40 6.40
N HIS A 103 9.45 -17.81 6.98
CA HIS A 103 10.68 -17.03 6.92
C HIS A 103 11.92 -17.95 6.93
N ASP A 104 13.08 -17.38 6.66
CA ASP A 104 14.34 -18.12 6.48
C ASP A 104 14.76 -18.96 7.72
N LYS A 105 14.34 -18.57 8.92
CA LYS A 105 14.58 -19.32 10.18
C LYS A 105 13.52 -20.39 10.52
N GLY A 106 12.56 -20.65 9.63
CA GLY A 106 11.45 -21.59 9.85
C GLY A 106 11.78 -23.01 9.40
N ASP A 107 11.11 -23.99 9.98
CA ASP A 107 11.28 -25.41 9.62
C ASP A 107 10.55 -25.73 8.31
N MET A 108 11.29 -26.24 7.33
CA MET A 108 10.73 -26.37 5.99
C MET A 108 9.62 -27.42 5.86
N ASP A 109 9.77 -28.53 6.57
CA ASP A 109 8.83 -29.63 6.50
C ASP A 109 7.56 -29.29 7.27
N TYR A 110 7.70 -28.63 8.43
CA TYR A 110 6.57 -28.07 9.16
C TYR A 110 5.77 -27.08 8.32
N ASP A 111 6.43 -26.10 7.70
CA ASP A 111 5.77 -25.07 6.89
C ASP A 111 4.97 -25.68 5.73
N LYS A 112 5.57 -26.65 5.02
CA LYS A 112 4.88 -27.37 3.93
C LYS A 112 3.69 -28.18 4.43
N ASN A 113 3.85 -28.88 5.54
CA ASN A 113 2.78 -29.68 6.13
C ASN A 113 1.62 -28.78 6.55
N TYR A 114 1.89 -27.61 7.13
CA TYR A 114 0.85 -26.65 7.49
C TYR A 114 0.16 -26.08 6.25
N ILE A 115 0.90 -25.64 5.24
CA ILE A 115 0.29 -25.14 3.99
C ILE A 115 -0.58 -26.20 3.31
N SER A 116 -0.20 -27.48 3.43
CA SER A 116 -0.96 -28.60 2.85
C SER A 116 -2.34 -28.82 3.51
N THR A 117 -2.60 -28.26 4.69
CA THR A 117 -3.92 -28.31 5.32
C THR A 117 -4.92 -27.33 4.69
N GLY A 118 -4.46 -26.46 3.78
CA GLY A 118 -5.25 -25.40 3.17
C GLY A 118 -5.07 -24.09 3.91
N ILE A 119 -4.52 -23.10 3.20
CA ILE A 119 -4.38 -21.71 3.67
C ILE A 119 -4.78 -20.75 2.55
N ASP A 120 -5.11 -19.52 2.90
CA ASP A 120 -5.59 -18.50 1.95
C ASP A 120 -4.57 -17.40 1.67
N VAL A 121 -3.82 -16.99 2.68
CA VAL A 121 -2.81 -15.93 2.59
C VAL A 121 -1.47 -16.48 3.08
N LEU A 122 -0.47 -16.44 2.20
CA LEU A 122 0.90 -16.80 2.54
C LEU A 122 1.75 -15.54 2.57
N ILE A 123 2.34 -15.24 3.72
CA ILE A 123 3.28 -14.13 3.93
C ILE A 123 4.67 -14.72 4.04
N GLY A 124 5.68 -14.15 3.39
CA GLY A 124 7.03 -14.63 3.62
C GLY A 124 8.17 -13.84 3.02
N THR A 125 9.37 -14.24 3.43
CA THR A 125 10.63 -13.68 2.93
C THR A 125 10.95 -14.20 1.53
N PRO A 126 11.63 -13.41 0.67
CA PRO A 126 11.93 -13.81 -0.71
C PRO A 126 12.69 -15.13 -0.83
N ASN A 127 13.65 -15.40 0.06
CA ASN A 127 14.44 -16.63 0.01
C ASN A 127 13.56 -17.84 0.32
N LYS A 128 12.88 -17.83 1.47
CA LYS A 128 11.98 -18.91 1.90
C LYS A 128 10.89 -19.20 0.87
N LEU A 129 10.20 -18.18 0.37
CA LEU A 129 9.16 -18.36 -0.65
C LEU A 129 9.72 -18.94 -1.95
N SER A 130 10.89 -18.50 -2.39
CA SER A 130 11.55 -19.04 -3.60
C SER A 130 11.97 -20.50 -3.44
N GLU A 131 12.46 -20.88 -2.27
CA GLU A 131 12.78 -22.27 -1.94
C GLU A 131 11.53 -23.16 -1.91
N MET A 132 10.46 -22.68 -1.27
CA MET A 132 9.16 -23.36 -1.26
C MET A 132 8.61 -23.53 -2.66
N PHE A 133 8.66 -22.48 -3.49
CA PHE A 133 8.22 -22.55 -4.87
C PHE A 133 9.01 -23.61 -5.65
N THR A 134 10.34 -23.65 -5.48
CA THR A 134 11.21 -24.65 -6.13
C THR A 134 10.85 -26.09 -5.74
N THR A 135 10.40 -26.28 -4.50
CA THR A 135 10.10 -27.60 -3.93
C THR A 135 8.61 -27.90 -3.87
N ALA A 136 7.80 -27.19 -4.67
CA ALA A 136 6.35 -27.34 -4.77
C ALA A 136 5.59 -27.22 -3.43
N GLY A 137 6.05 -26.34 -2.53
CA GLY A 137 5.45 -26.10 -1.23
C GLY A 137 4.12 -25.33 -1.26
N TYR A 138 3.78 -24.69 -2.38
CA TYR A 138 2.47 -24.06 -2.61
C TYR A 138 2.18 -23.97 -4.12
N ASN A 139 0.89 -23.82 -4.46
CA ASN A 139 0.45 -23.77 -5.86
C ASN A 139 0.25 -22.33 -6.35
N VAL A 140 1.17 -21.84 -7.19
CA VAL A 140 1.11 -20.51 -7.79
C VAL A 140 -0.09 -20.28 -8.71
N ASN A 141 -0.68 -21.33 -9.28
CA ASN A 141 -1.81 -21.19 -10.22
C ASN A 141 -3.12 -20.77 -9.54
N ARG A 142 -3.16 -20.79 -8.20
CA ARG A 142 -4.31 -20.34 -7.40
C ARG A 142 -4.18 -18.90 -6.91
N LEU A 143 -3.00 -18.30 -7.08
CA LEU A 143 -2.74 -16.92 -6.68
C LEU A 143 -3.59 -15.96 -7.51
N ARG A 144 -4.33 -15.12 -6.80
CA ARG A 144 -5.10 -13.99 -7.31
C ARG A 144 -4.41 -12.67 -7.02
N MET A 145 -3.57 -12.63 -5.99
CA MET A 145 -2.81 -11.45 -5.57
C MET A 145 -1.36 -11.81 -5.30
N PHE A 146 -0.44 -11.00 -5.83
CA PHE A 146 1.00 -11.09 -5.61
C PHE A 146 1.51 -9.70 -5.21
N ILE A 147 1.94 -9.56 -3.96
CA ILE A 147 2.17 -8.26 -3.33
C ILE A 147 3.61 -8.19 -2.83
N LEU A 148 4.30 -7.09 -3.10
CA LEU A 148 5.55 -6.73 -2.44
C LEU A 148 5.26 -5.61 -1.45
N ASP A 149 5.52 -5.84 -0.16
CA ASP A 149 5.49 -4.81 0.88
C ASP A 149 6.91 -4.26 1.09
N ASP A 150 7.05 -2.94 1.17
CA ASP A 150 8.34 -2.25 1.29
C ASP A 150 9.41 -2.80 0.31
N ALA A 151 9.18 -2.61 -0.99
CA ALA A 151 10.01 -3.22 -2.04
C ALA A 151 11.46 -2.69 -2.06
N ASP A 152 11.72 -1.48 -1.58
CA ASP A 152 13.05 -0.86 -1.56
C ASP A 152 14.12 -1.69 -0.85
N PRO A 153 13.97 -2.06 0.44
CA PRO A 153 14.95 -2.91 1.12
C PRO A 153 15.07 -4.29 0.49
N ILE A 154 13.96 -4.88 0.04
CA ILE A 154 13.95 -6.19 -0.64
C ILE A 154 14.85 -6.15 -1.88
N LEU A 155 14.73 -5.10 -2.68
CA LEU A 155 15.57 -4.91 -3.86
C LEU A 155 17.00 -4.57 -3.50
N LYS A 156 17.28 -3.77 -2.46
CA LYS A 156 18.65 -3.53 -1.96
C LYS A 156 19.39 -4.86 -1.65
N LEU A 157 18.68 -5.87 -1.18
CA LEU A 157 19.19 -7.24 -0.93
C LEU A 157 19.31 -8.15 -2.18
N ARG A 158 19.12 -7.58 -3.37
CA ARG A 158 19.23 -8.26 -4.68
C ARG A 158 18.28 -9.45 -4.84
N HIS A 159 17.05 -9.31 -4.33
CA HIS A 159 16.03 -10.38 -4.39
C HIS A 159 15.15 -10.35 -5.65
N GLU A 160 15.36 -9.40 -6.58
CA GLU A 160 14.61 -9.25 -7.83
C GLU A 160 14.48 -10.54 -8.63
N THR A 161 15.56 -11.31 -8.75
CA THR A 161 15.58 -12.56 -9.54
C THR A 161 14.66 -13.63 -8.94
N LYS A 162 14.55 -13.67 -7.61
CA LYS A 162 13.68 -14.62 -6.90
C LYS A 162 12.21 -14.25 -7.07
N ILE A 163 11.92 -12.96 -6.92
CA ILE A 163 10.58 -12.39 -7.07
C ILE A 163 10.08 -12.61 -8.49
N MET A 164 10.89 -12.25 -9.50
CA MET A 164 10.56 -12.42 -10.91
C MET A 164 10.31 -13.88 -11.27
N ARG A 165 11.09 -14.81 -10.72
CA ARG A 165 10.90 -16.24 -10.97
C ARG A 165 9.53 -16.71 -10.50
N ILE A 166 9.09 -16.30 -9.31
CA ILE A 166 7.75 -16.65 -8.79
C ILE A 166 6.69 -15.97 -9.67
N SER A 167 6.83 -14.66 -9.90
CA SER A 167 5.84 -13.86 -10.62
C SER A 167 5.60 -14.32 -12.06
N ASN A 168 6.66 -14.65 -12.79
CA ASN A 168 6.59 -15.18 -14.16
C ASN A 168 5.93 -16.56 -14.26
N SER A 169 5.86 -17.28 -13.13
CA SER A 169 5.21 -18.58 -13.07
C SER A 169 3.69 -18.48 -12.81
N ILE A 170 3.17 -17.26 -12.59
CA ILE A 170 1.75 -17.01 -12.36
C ILE A 170 1.12 -16.48 -13.65
N ALA A 171 0.15 -17.22 -14.19
CA ALA A 171 -0.49 -16.86 -15.47
C ALA A 171 -1.35 -15.59 -15.38
N LYS A 172 -2.20 -15.48 -14.35
CA LYS A 172 -3.08 -14.33 -14.13
C LYS A 172 -3.17 -14.06 -12.63
N THR A 173 -2.75 -12.87 -12.23
CA THR A 173 -2.84 -12.39 -10.85
C THR A 173 -2.83 -10.87 -10.89
N GLN A 174 -3.47 -10.24 -9.90
CA GLN A 174 -3.20 -8.85 -9.59
C GLN A 174 -1.81 -8.76 -8.95
N ARG A 175 -1.04 -7.75 -9.33
CA ARG A 175 0.28 -7.47 -8.77
C ARG A 175 0.32 -6.08 -8.20
N ILE A 176 0.87 -5.96 -6.99
CA ILE A 176 0.94 -4.69 -6.29
C ILE A 176 2.34 -4.53 -5.71
N ILE A 177 2.97 -3.40 -6.00
CA ILE A 177 4.24 -3.00 -5.39
C ILE A 177 3.96 -1.83 -4.47
N PHE A 178 4.33 -1.99 -3.21
CA PHE A 178 4.45 -0.88 -2.26
C PHE A 178 5.92 -0.54 -2.08
N ALA A 179 6.26 0.74 -2.15
CA ALA A 179 7.62 1.24 -2.00
C ALA A 179 7.61 2.58 -1.26
N ASP A 180 8.74 2.94 -0.66
CA ASP A 180 8.95 4.29 -0.11
C ASP A 180 9.23 5.28 -1.24
N GLN A 181 9.94 4.88 -2.31
CA GLN A 181 10.30 5.77 -3.41
C GLN A 181 10.23 5.08 -4.77
N LEU A 182 9.89 5.85 -5.83
CA LEU A 182 9.93 5.37 -7.20
C LEU A 182 11.37 5.36 -7.76
N THR A 183 12.17 4.38 -7.34
CA THR A 183 13.53 4.22 -7.85
C THR A 183 13.56 3.51 -9.21
N GLU A 184 14.61 3.73 -10.01
CA GLU A 184 14.83 3.02 -11.29
C GLU A 184 14.72 1.49 -11.15
N ARG A 185 15.13 0.94 -9.99
CA ARG A 185 15.04 -0.51 -9.73
C ARG A 185 13.60 -0.98 -9.55
N ILE A 186 12.75 -0.16 -8.92
CA ILE A 186 11.31 -0.40 -8.79
C ILE A 186 10.67 -0.31 -10.17
N GLU A 187 10.98 0.72 -10.96
CA GLU A 187 10.47 0.89 -12.32
C GLU A 187 10.83 -0.31 -13.21
N ILE A 188 12.09 -0.72 -13.24
CA ILE A 188 12.55 -1.88 -14.01
C ILE A 188 11.87 -3.18 -13.55
N LEU A 189 11.65 -3.35 -12.24
CA LEU A 189 10.91 -4.51 -11.74
C LEU A 189 9.46 -4.46 -12.20
N ALA A 190 8.84 -3.29 -12.09
CA ALA A 190 7.46 -3.05 -12.43
C ALA A 190 7.16 -3.30 -13.90
N GLU A 191 7.96 -2.74 -14.80
CA GLU A 191 7.83 -2.95 -16.26
C GLU A 191 7.86 -4.42 -16.66
N LYS A 192 8.63 -5.24 -15.94
CA LYS A 192 8.76 -6.67 -16.24
C LYS A 192 7.62 -7.52 -15.71
N MET A 193 6.89 -7.01 -14.73
CA MET A 193 6.01 -7.81 -13.90
C MET A 193 4.55 -7.38 -13.98
N LEU A 194 4.28 -6.08 -13.95
CA LEU A 194 2.93 -5.50 -13.91
C LEU A 194 2.37 -5.34 -15.32
N VAL A 195 1.04 -5.34 -15.43
CA VAL A 195 0.30 -5.14 -16.69
C VAL A 195 -0.53 -3.86 -16.58
N GLU A 196 -0.16 -2.82 -17.34
CA GLU A 196 -0.85 -1.51 -17.35
C GLU A 196 -1.13 -0.98 -15.92
N PRO A 197 -0.09 -0.83 -15.06
CA PRO A 197 -0.31 -0.50 -13.67
C PRO A 197 -0.78 0.95 -13.48
N TYR A 198 -1.63 1.15 -12.47
CA TYR A 198 -1.86 2.47 -11.91
C TYR A 198 -0.71 2.83 -10.97
N VAL A 199 -0.19 4.05 -11.09
CA VAL A 199 0.83 4.59 -10.18
C VAL A 199 0.14 5.59 -9.27
N PHE A 200 0.29 5.38 -7.96
CA PHE A 200 -0.10 6.34 -6.93
C PHE A 200 1.18 6.78 -6.23
N ASP A 201 1.39 8.08 -6.17
CA ASP A 201 2.57 8.68 -5.58
C ASP A 201 2.14 9.75 -4.58
N PHE A 202 2.37 9.45 -3.30
CA PHE A 202 1.96 10.29 -2.17
C PHE A 202 3.12 11.12 -1.61
N ASP A 203 4.32 11.05 -2.21
CA ASP A 203 5.48 11.86 -1.78
C ASP A 203 5.37 13.31 -2.28
N PHE A 204 4.47 13.61 -3.22
CA PHE A 204 4.35 14.93 -3.87
C PHE A 204 3.30 15.88 -3.26
N GLU A 205 2.57 15.46 -2.23
CA GLU A 205 1.49 16.29 -1.64
C GLU A 205 2.00 17.42 -0.73
N GLU A 206 3.31 17.57 -0.50
CA GLU A 206 3.85 18.69 0.30
C GLU A 206 4.12 19.98 -0.50
N GLU A 207 4.14 19.97 -1.84
CA GLU A 207 4.46 21.19 -2.63
C GLU A 207 3.24 22.07 -2.99
N GLU A 208 2.00 21.55 -2.99
CA GLU A 208 0.82 22.35 -3.38
C GLU A 208 0.18 23.14 -2.23
N GLU A 209 0.45 22.82 -0.95
CA GLU A 209 -0.12 23.58 0.18
C GLU A 209 0.70 24.84 0.54
N GLU A 210 2.00 24.93 0.21
CA GLU A 210 2.81 26.13 0.47
C GLU A 210 2.60 27.24 -0.58
N GLU A 211 2.32 26.90 -1.85
CA GLU A 211 2.07 27.91 -2.89
C GLU A 211 0.72 28.64 -2.71
N ASP A 212 -0.29 27.99 -2.13
CA ASP A 212 -1.58 28.61 -1.86
C ASP A 212 -1.51 29.56 -0.64
N GLU A 213 -0.69 29.29 0.38
CA GLU A 213 -0.48 30.20 1.52
C GLU A 213 0.35 31.43 1.13
N GLU A 214 1.43 31.27 0.34
CA GLU A 214 2.22 32.42 -0.14
C GLU A 214 1.40 33.35 -1.06
N ASN A 215 0.56 32.80 -1.94
CA ASN A 215 -0.32 33.62 -2.80
C ASN A 215 -1.39 34.38 -2.01
N LEU A 216 -1.90 33.83 -0.90
CA LEU A 216 -2.86 34.51 -0.03
C LEU A 216 -2.20 35.65 0.77
N GLU A 217 -0.97 35.47 1.25
CA GLU A 217 -0.22 36.52 1.94
C GLU A 217 0.19 37.67 1.02
N ASP A 218 0.52 37.37 -0.25
CA ASP A 218 0.84 38.39 -1.26
C ASP A 218 -0.39 39.19 -1.71
N GLU A 219 -1.58 38.56 -1.82
CA GLU A 219 -2.83 39.27 -2.10
C GLU A 219 -3.26 40.18 -0.92
N GLU A 220 -3.18 39.71 0.33
CA GLU A 220 -3.51 40.54 1.51
C GLU A 220 -2.53 41.72 1.66
N ASN A 221 -1.24 41.53 1.40
CA ASN A 221 -0.27 42.63 1.42
C ASN A 221 -0.53 43.64 0.30
N ALA A 222 -0.88 43.21 -0.91
CA ALA A 222 -1.20 44.11 -2.01
C ALA A 222 -2.47 44.94 -1.75
N GLU A 223 -3.51 44.35 -1.14
CA GLU A 223 -4.72 45.10 -0.73
C GLU A 223 -4.42 46.13 0.37
N SER A 224 -3.58 45.78 1.36
CA SER A 224 -3.20 46.70 2.44
C SER A 224 -2.37 47.90 1.99
N ILE A 225 -1.55 47.73 0.94
CA ILE A 225 -0.75 48.82 0.36
C ILE A 225 -1.64 49.75 -0.47
N ALA A 226 -2.62 49.20 -1.20
CA ALA A 226 -3.57 49.99 -1.99
C ALA A 226 -4.52 50.84 -1.13
N GLU A 227 -4.92 50.37 0.05
CA GLU A 227 -5.74 51.15 1.00
C GLU A 227 -4.96 52.32 1.64
N ASN A 228 -3.68 52.12 1.99
CA ASN A 228 -2.86 53.18 2.58
C ASN A 228 -2.49 54.30 1.59
N ASP A 229 -2.24 53.97 0.31
CA ASP A 229 -1.96 54.96 -0.74
C ASP A 229 -3.18 55.82 -1.10
N PHE A 230 -4.40 55.35 -0.79
CA PHE A 230 -5.64 56.10 -1.03
C PHE A 230 -5.92 57.12 0.09
N GLU A 231 -5.55 56.82 1.34
CA GLU A 231 -5.71 57.74 2.48
C GLU A 231 -4.70 58.91 2.43
N GLU A 232 -3.46 58.69 1.96
CA GLU A 232 -2.47 59.79 1.85
C GLU A 232 -2.78 60.81 0.73
N LEU A 233 -3.57 60.42 -0.28
CA LEU A 233 -3.97 61.32 -1.36
C LEU A 233 -5.13 62.25 -0.97
N GLU A 234 -6.02 61.85 -0.04
CA GLU A 234 -7.14 62.68 0.42
C GLU A 234 -6.72 63.79 1.40
N ASP A 235 -5.61 63.62 2.12
CA ASP A 235 -5.09 64.64 3.06
C ASP A 235 -4.26 65.74 2.38
N SER A 236 -3.80 65.54 1.14
CA SER A 236 -2.98 66.53 0.43
C SER A 236 -3.77 67.66 -0.25
N ASP A 237 -5.10 67.54 -0.37
CA ASP A 237 -5.95 68.53 -1.04
C ASP A 237 -6.53 69.62 -0.09
N GLN A 238 -6.22 69.58 1.22
CA GLN A 238 -6.76 70.56 2.19
C GLN A 238 -5.82 71.72 2.59
N GLU A 239 -4.53 71.73 2.24
CA GLU A 239 -3.60 72.81 2.66
C GLU A 239 -3.42 73.96 1.65
N GLY A 240 -4.30 74.08 0.65
CA GLY A 240 -4.09 74.97 -0.49
C GLY A 240 -4.98 76.21 -0.62
N LYS A 241 -5.61 76.77 0.43
CA LYS A 241 -6.33 78.07 0.34
C LYS A 241 -6.32 78.90 1.63
N GLU A 242 -5.35 79.79 1.73
CA GLU A 242 -5.52 81.15 2.30
C GLU A 242 -4.89 82.19 1.36
#